data_AF-A0A923R8M3-F1
#
_entry.id   AF-A0A923R8M3-F1
#
_cell.length_a   1.000
_cell.length_b   1.000
_cell.length_c   1.000
_cell.angle_alpha   90.00
_cell.angle_beta   90.00
_cell.angle_gamma   90.00
#
_symmetry.space_group_name_H-M   'P 1'
#
loop_
_entity.id
_entity.type
_entity.pdbx_description
1 polymer ?
#
loop_
_entity_poly.entity_id
_entity_poly.type
_entity_poly.pdbx_seq_one_letter_code
_entity_poly.pdbx_strand_id
1 'polypeptide(L)'
;MANKTLKDNIIEISKFIDSINEDVEAMIEERKVANAMEDAKARAIAYCEKVKPYFDKIRYCVDKLELMVSDEAWPLPKYREMLFIR
;
A
#
# COMPACT_ATOMS: atom_id res chain seq x y z
N MET A 1 3.20 -27.27 -11.24
CA MET A 1 3.13 -25.90 -10.69
C MET A 1 4.51 -25.60 -10.15
N ALA A 2 5.18 -24.56 -10.67
CA ALA A 2 6.60 -24.32 -10.40
C ALA A 2 6.83 -24.18 -8.89
N ASN A 3 7.78 -24.95 -8.37
CA ASN A 3 8.18 -24.94 -6.97
C ASN A 3 8.96 -23.64 -6.75
N LYS A 4 8.25 -22.57 -6.36
CA LYS A 4 8.82 -21.24 -6.16
C LYS A 4 9.84 -21.33 -5.03
N THR A 5 11.10 -21.05 -5.34
CA THR A 5 12.19 -21.20 -4.39
C THR A 5 12.06 -20.14 -3.28
N LEU A 6 12.51 -20.46 -2.06
CA LEU A 6 12.50 -19.50 -0.93
C LEU A 6 13.15 -18.16 -1.30
N LYS A 7 14.22 -18.22 -2.11
CA LYS A 7 14.90 -17.05 -2.66
C LYS A 7 13.98 -16.16 -3.49
N ASP A 8 13.09 -16.74 -4.29
CA ASP A 8 12.18 -15.98 -5.15
C ASP A 8 11.12 -15.24 -4.32
N ASN A 9 10.65 -15.87 -3.24
CA ASN A 9 9.71 -15.23 -2.31
C ASN A 9 10.35 -14.03 -1.60
N ILE A 10 11.60 -14.17 -1.14
CA ILE A 10 12.33 -13.07 -0.50
C ILE A 10 12.50 -11.89 -1.49
N ILE A 11 12.87 -12.19 -2.74
CA ILE A 11 13.03 -11.16 -3.78
C ILE A 11 11.70 -10.44 -4.05
N GLU A 12 10.59 -11.17 -4.12
CA GLU A 12 9.28 -10.55 -4.32
C GLU A 12 8.83 -9.70 -3.14
N ILE A 13 9.00 -10.19 -1.91
CA ILE A 13 8.68 -9.42 -0.71
C ILE A 13 9.48 -8.12 -0.68
N SER A 14 10.80 -8.18 -0.97
CA SER A 14 11.64 -6.99 -1.06
C SER A 14 11.10 -6.00 -2.07
N LYS A 15 10.77 -6.45 -3.29
CA LYS A 15 10.21 -5.59 -4.34
C LYS A 15 8.93 -4.88 -3.90
N PHE A 16 8.01 -5.59 -3.24
CA PHE A 16 6.78 -4.98 -2.75
C PHE A 16 7.05 -3.95 -1.65
N ILE A 17 7.99 -4.23 -0.73
CA ILE A 17 8.38 -3.28 0.32
C ILE A 17 9.00 -2.02 -0.30
N ASP A 18 9.89 -2.18 -1.29
CA ASP A 18 10.52 -1.06 -1.98
C ASP A 18 9.47 -0.20 -2.70
N SER A 19 8.55 -0.82 -3.44
CA SER A 19 7.44 -0.09 -4.10
C SER A 19 6.53 0.62 -3.11
N ILE A 20 6.23 0.02 -1.95
CA ILE A 20 5.43 0.69 -0.91
C ILE A 20 6.16 1.93 -0.40
N ASN A 21 7.45 1.84 -0.11
CA ASN A 21 8.22 2.98 0.39
C ASN A 21 8.27 4.11 -0.65
N GLU A 22 8.55 3.79 -1.91
CA GLU A 22 8.57 4.76 -3.01
C GLU A 22 7.20 5.45 -3.20
N ASP A 23 6.11 4.68 -3.25
CA ASP A 23 4.77 5.24 -3.43
C ASP A 23 4.32 6.05 -2.21
N VAL A 24 4.70 5.67 -0.99
CA VAL A 24 4.40 6.42 0.24
C VAL A 24 5.15 7.75 0.24
N GLU A 25 6.44 7.77 -0.10
CA GLU A 25 7.22 9.00 -0.19
C GLU A 25 6.65 9.94 -1.26
N ALA A 26 6.36 9.43 -2.46
CA ALA A 26 5.76 10.21 -3.53
C ALA A 26 4.38 10.78 -3.12
N MET A 27 3.54 9.97 -2.47
CA MET A 27 2.25 10.39 -1.94
C MET A 27 2.40 11.51 -0.89
N ILE A 28 3.42 11.43 -0.02
CA ILE A 28 3.69 12.46 0.99
C ILE A 28 4.06 13.78 0.33
N GLU A 29 4.86 13.78 -0.74
CA GLU A 29 5.21 14.98 -1.47
C GLU A 29 3.98 15.63 -2.14
N GLU A 30 3.15 14.83 -2.83
CA GLU A 30 1.90 15.33 -3.41
C GLU A 30 0.95 15.89 -2.33
N ARG A 31 0.91 15.25 -1.16
CA ARG A 31 0.14 15.71 0.00
C ARG A 31 0.64 17.05 0.54
N LYS A 32 1.96 17.27 0.58
CA LYS A 32 2.54 18.57 0.96
C LYS A 32 2.10 19.67 0.00
N VAL A 33 2.16 19.41 -1.30
CA VAL A 33 1.72 20.35 -2.35
C VAL A 33 0.22 20.65 -2.19
N ALA A 34 -0.62 19.63 -2.05
CA ALA A 34 -2.07 19.82 -1.88
C ALA A 34 -2.41 20.60 -0.60
N ASN A 35 -1.67 20.38 0.49
CA ASN A 35 -1.90 21.09 1.76
C ASN A 35 -1.48 22.56 1.74
N ALA A 36 -0.52 22.93 0.89
CA ALA A 36 -0.10 24.32 0.71
C ALA A 36 -1.11 25.16 -0.08
N MET A 37 -2.10 24.55 -0.73
CA MET A 37 -3.15 25.27 -1.45
C MET A 37 -4.10 25.97 -0.47
N GLU A 38 -4.35 27.27 -0.64
CA GLU A 38 -5.26 28.03 0.23
C GLU A 38 -6.73 27.69 -0.05
N ASP A 39 -7.11 27.63 -1.33
CA ASP A 39 -8.49 27.33 -1.74
C ASP A 39 -8.89 25.89 -1.40
N ALA A 40 -10.01 25.75 -0.71
CA ALA A 40 -10.51 24.45 -0.26
C ALA A 40 -10.92 23.55 -1.44
N LYS A 41 -11.50 24.12 -2.50
CA LYS A 41 -11.95 23.35 -3.67
C LYS A 41 -10.75 22.82 -4.46
N ALA A 42 -9.76 23.67 -4.73
CA ALA A 42 -8.51 23.28 -5.39
C ALA A 42 -7.78 22.19 -4.61
N ARG A 43 -7.68 22.34 -3.28
CA ARG A 43 -7.10 21.33 -2.40
C ARG A 43 -7.85 20.00 -2.46
N ALA A 44 -9.18 20.01 -2.44
CA ALA A 44 -9.98 18.78 -2.55
C ALA A 44 -9.73 18.05 -3.89
N ILE A 45 -9.66 18.80 -4.99
CA ILE A 45 -9.34 18.25 -6.32
C ILE A 45 -7.93 17.65 -6.32
N ALA A 46 -6.94 18.37 -5.79
CA ALA A 46 -5.56 17.87 -5.71
C ALA A 46 -5.46 16.58 -4.88
N TYR A 47 -6.16 16.48 -3.75
CA TYR A 47 -6.23 15.22 -2.99
C TYR A 47 -6.86 14.09 -3.79
N CYS A 48 -7.95 14.35 -4.51
CA CYS A 48 -8.65 13.33 -5.28
C CYS A 48 -7.84 12.83 -6.49
N GLU A 49 -7.13 13.73 -7.17
CA GLU A 49 -6.44 13.42 -8.43
C GLU A 49 -4.96 13.06 -8.25
N LYS A 50 -4.31 13.57 -7.19
CA LYS A 50 -2.87 13.38 -6.97
C LYS A 50 -2.57 12.48 -5.78
N VAL A 51 -3.24 12.65 -4.65
CA VAL A 51 -2.94 11.86 -3.43
C VAL A 51 -3.64 10.51 -3.43
N LYS A 52 -4.95 10.49 -3.70
CA LYS A 52 -5.78 9.27 -3.65
C LYS A 52 -5.28 8.12 -4.54
N PRO A 53 -4.75 8.34 -5.76
CA PRO A 53 -4.29 7.24 -6.62
C PRO A 53 -3.18 6.37 -6.02
N TYR A 54 -2.38 6.90 -5.10
CA TYR A 54 -1.35 6.11 -4.40
C TYR A 54 -1.94 5.07 -3.45
N PHE A 55 -3.16 5.29 -2.95
CA PHE A 55 -3.78 4.37 -1.99
C PHE A 55 -4.01 3.01 -2.63
N ASP A 56 -4.45 2.97 -3.88
CA ASP A 56 -4.70 1.73 -4.60
C ASP A 56 -3.38 0.98 -4.91
N LYS A 57 -2.30 1.71 -5.21
CA LYS A 57 -0.98 1.13 -5.47
C LYS A 57 -0.36 0.51 -4.20
N ILE A 58 -0.36 1.28 -3.11
CA ILE A 58 0.16 0.84 -1.81
C ILE A 58 -0.66 -0.36 -1.34
N ARG A 59 -2.00 -0.26 -1.42
CA ARG A 59 -2.90 -1.35 -1.06
C ARG A 59 -2.63 -2.61 -1.86
N TYR A 60 -2.46 -2.52 -3.18
CA TYR A 60 -2.14 -3.68 -3.99
C TYR A 60 -0.89 -4.42 -3.49
N CYS A 61 0.17 -3.69 -3.15
CA CYS A 61 1.40 -4.28 -2.63
C CYS A 61 1.19 -4.91 -1.24
N VAL A 62 0.48 -4.24 -0.34
CA VAL A 62 0.15 -4.74 1.00
C VAL A 62 -0.72 -6.00 0.93
N ASP A 63 -1.75 -6.02 0.08
CA ASP A 63 -2.62 -7.18 -0.12
C ASP A 63 -1.83 -8.39 -0.67
N LYS A 64 -0.80 -8.16 -1.48
CA LYS A 64 0.12 -9.23 -1.94
C LYS A 64 1.03 -9.72 -0.81
N LEU A 65 1.56 -8.82 0.00
CA LEU A 65 2.38 -9.18 1.17
C LEU A 65 1.58 -9.97 2.21
N GLU A 66 0.32 -9.61 2.47
CA GLU A 66 -0.57 -10.34 3.40
C GLU A 66 -0.73 -11.82 3.02
N LEU A 67 -0.73 -12.14 1.72
CA LEU A 67 -0.82 -13.51 1.21
C LEU A 67 0.51 -14.28 1.31
N MET A 68 1.64 -13.59 1.36
CA MET A 68 2.98 -14.19 1.37
C MET A 68 3.53 -14.39 2.78
N VAL A 69 3.10 -13.56 3.73
CA VAL A 69 3.59 -13.57 5.12
C VAL A 69 2.70 -14.46 6.00
N SER A 70 3.34 -15.12 6.97
CA SER A 70 2.63 -15.93 7.99
C SER A 70 1.61 -15.08 8.75
N ASP A 71 0.52 -15.72 9.16
CA ASP A 71 -0.53 -15.11 9.99
C ASP A 71 0.02 -14.55 11.30
N GLU A 72 0.89 -15.31 11.97
CA GLU A 72 1.50 -14.92 13.26
C GLU A 72 2.38 -13.67 13.15
N ALA A 73 2.92 -13.39 11.96
CA ALA A 73 3.81 -12.26 11.73
C ALA A 73 3.08 -11.02 11.21
N TRP A 74 1.79 -11.13 10.88
CA TRP A 74 1.00 -10.02 10.34
C TRP A 74 0.31 -9.27 11.49
N PRO A 75 0.59 -7.97 11.68
CA PRO A 75 0.16 -7.24 12.89
C PRO A 75 -1.30 -6.78 12.87
N LEU A 76 -1.99 -6.88 11.72
CA LEU A 76 -3.36 -6.41 11.55
C LEU A 76 -4.32 -7.58 11.34
N PRO A 77 -5.60 -7.49 11.75
CA PRO A 77 -6.58 -8.50 11.39
C PRO A 77 -6.69 -8.65 9.88
N LYS A 78 -6.66 -9.89 9.38
CA LYS A 78 -6.76 -10.17 7.95
C LYS A 78 -8.15 -9.87 7.43
N TYR A 79 -8.26 -9.65 6.11
CA TYR A 79 -9.57 -9.39 5.49
C TYR A 79 -10.61 -10.48 5.78
N ARG A 80 -10.18 -11.74 5.85
CA ARG A 80 -11.07 -12.86 6.20
C ARG A 80 -11.59 -12.75 7.64
N GLU A 81 -10.74 -12.32 8.56
CA GLU A 81 -11.10 -12.16 9.97
C GLU A 81 -12.09 -11.00 10.12
N MET A 82 -11.78 -9.84 9.53
CA MET A 82 -12.66 -8.68 9.57
C MET A 82 -14.06 -8.94 8.99
N LEU A 83 -14.18 -9.83 8.00
CA LEU A 83 -15.44 -10.11 7.30
C LEU A 83 -16.20 -11.33 7.85
N PHE A 84 -15.53 -12.27 8.50
CA PHE A 84 -16.12 -13.56 8.86
C PHE A 84 -15.91 -14.00 10.32
N ILE A 85 -15.30 -13.17 11.18
CA ILE A 85 -15.39 -13.39 12.63
C ILE A 85 -16.87 -13.32 13.04
N ARG A 86 -17.44 -14.47 13.38
CA ARG A 86 -18.65 -14.67 14.17
C ARG A 86 -18.26 -15.39 15.45
#